data_AF-A0A4R9C1N4-F1
#
_entry.id   AF-A0A4R9C1N4-F1
#
_cell.length_a   1.000
_cell.length_b   1.000
_cell.length_c   1.000
_cell.angle_alpha   90.00
_cell.angle_beta   90.00
_cell.angle_gamma   90.00
#
_symmetry.space_group_name_H-M   'P 1'
#
loop_
_entity.id
_entity.type
_entity.pdbx_description
1 polymer ?
#
loop_
_entity_poly.entity_id
_entity_poly.type
_entity_poly.pdbx_seq_one_letter_code
_entity_poly.pdbx_strand_id
1 'polypeptide(L)'
;MPIRKNIAKKIIKIGTNGVKVVRKKIKENPEIAMETLKVASSAVAGIFLGIKNSKDKYVRVPDVRDLLVSDAKKVLSELGFDVHLILDKPNARYANERVEEVTRVVPNSKKLVKGSLIKVYYLDNFGLEESKNLAKVNKKKGNILDKFLKNKK
;
A
#
# COMPACT_ATOMS: atom_id res chain seq x y z
N MET A 1 -39.63 0.11 31.17
CA MET A 1 -38.27 -0.29 30.70
C MET A 1 -37.52 0.68 29.73
N PRO A 2 -38.11 1.70 29.05
CA PRO A 2 -37.39 2.49 28.03
C PRO A 2 -36.49 3.62 28.60
N ILE A 3 -36.80 4.15 29.78
CA ILE A 3 -36.11 5.32 30.37
C ILE A 3 -34.63 5.01 30.72
N ARG A 4 -34.35 3.81 31.24
CA ARG A 4 -32.98 3.38 31.60
C ARG A 4 -32.05 3.23 30.38
N LYS A 5 -32.58 2.81 29.22
CA LYS A 5 -31.78 2.68 27.97
C LYS A 5 -31.34 4.05 27.43
N ASN A 6 -32.15 5.10 27.61
CA ASN A 6 -31.81 6.45 27.13
C ASN A 6 -30.74 7.13 28.00
N ILE A 7 -30.79 6.92 29.32
CA ILE A 7 -29.77 7.41 30.25
C ILE A 7 -28.43 6.71 29.99
N ALA A 8 -28.43 5.39 29.82
CA ALA A 8 -27.21 4.62 29.50
C ALA A 8 -26.56 5.08 28.19
N LYS A 9 -27.35 5.29 27.13
CA LYS A 9 -26.84 5.84 25.86
C LYS A 9 -26.22 7.23 26.03
N LYS A 10 -26.80 8.08 26.87
CA LYS A 10 -26.28 9.43 27.15
C LYS A 10 -24.95 9.36 27.90
N ILE A 11 -24.84 8.49 28.91
CA ILE A 11 -23.60 8.26 29.68
C ILE A 11 -22.48 7.72 28.76
N ILE A 12 -22.77 6.72 27.92
CA ILE A 12 -21.81 6.18 26.95
C ILE A 12 -21.37 7.26 25.95
N LYS A 13 -22.30 8.10 25.47
CA LYS A 13 -21.99 9.21 24.55
C LYS A 13 -21.09 10.27 25.19
N ILE A 14 -21.29 10.58 26.47
CA ILE A 14 -20.43 11.49 27.23
C ILE A 14 -19.03 10.89 27.39
N GLY A 15 -18.93 9.62 27.81
CA GLY A 15 -17.64 8.93 27.96
C GLY A 15 -16.85 8.84 26.65
N THR A 16 -17.50 8.44 25.55
CA THR A 16 -16.86 8.35 24.23
C THR A 16 -16.40 9.70 23.68
N ASN A 17 -17.15 10.78 23.92
CA ASN A 17 -16.74 12.12 23.53
C ASN A 17 -15.58 12.64 24.38
N GLY A 18 -15.59 12.38 25.70
CA GLY A 18 -14.48 12.72 26.60
C GLY A 18 -13.18 12.07 26.17
N VAL A 19 -13.22 10.75 25.87
CA VAL A 19 -12.06 9.99 25.38
C VAL A 19 -11.51 10.58 24.06
N LYS A 20 -12.38 11.03 23.15
CA LYS A 20 -11.94 11.66 21.89
C LYS A 20 -11.21 12.99 22.11
N VAL A 21 -11.72 13.83 23.01
CA VAL A 21 -11.09 15.13 23.34
C VAL A 21 -9.73 14.91 23.98
N VAL A 22 -9.64 13.99 24.94
CA VAL A 22 -8.36 13.62 25.59
C VAL A 22 -7.37 13.08 24.57
N ARG A 23 -7.80 12.16 23.69
CA ARG A 23 -6.95 11.61 22.62
C ARG A 23 -6.42 12.70 21.68
N LYS A 24 -7.23 13.71 21.36
CA LYS A 24 -6.84 14.85 20.51
C LYS A 24 -5.75 15.69 21.19
N LYS A 25 -5.98 16.08 22.46
CA LYS A 25 -5.00 16.85 23.24
C LYS A 25 -3.67 16.11 23.45
N ILE A 26 -3.70 14.80 23.73
CA ILE A 26 -2.47 13.99 23.84
C ILE A 26 -1.73 13.89 22.50
N LYS A 27 -2.46 13.83 21.37
CA LYS A 27 -1.83 13.81 20.04
C LYS A 27 -1.10 15.13 19.74
N GLU A 28 -1.65 16.24 20.20
CA GLU A 28 -1.11 17.61 20.04
C GLU A 28 0.07 17.87 20.99
N ASN A 29 0.02 17.37 22.23
CA ASN A 29 1.12 17.46 23.19
C ASN A 29 1.33 16.11 23.93
N PRO A 30 2.31 15.29 23.49
CA PRO A 30 2.52 13.95 24.05
C PRO A 30 3.14 13.95 25.45
N GLU A 31 3.77 15.04 25.90
CA GLU A 31 4.40 15.13 27.24
C GLU A 31 3.35 15.11 28.35
N ILE A 32 2.19 15.70 28.09
CA ILE A 32 1.02 15.69 28.99
C ILE A 32 0.60 14.25 29.32
N ALA A 33 0.78 13.31 28.40
CA ALA A 33 0.42 11.91 28.63
C ALA A 33 1.33 11.24 29.67
N MET A 34 2.61 11.60 29.74
CA MET A 34 3.56 11.03 30.71
C MET A 34 3.29 11.54 32.11
N GLU A 35 2.94 12.82 32.24
CA GLU A 35 2.58 13.44 33.50
C GLU A 35 1.23 12.92 34.01
N THR A 36 0.24 12.77 33.12
CA THR A 36 -1.05 12.15 33.46
C THR A 36 -0.96 10.64 33.70
N LEU A 37 -0.01 9.91 33.11
CA LEU A 37 0.27 8.49 33.41
C LEU A 37 0.75 8.31 34.87
N LYS A 38 1.56 9.25 35.36
CA LYS A 38 2.09 9.25 36.73
C LYS A 38 0.98 9.51 37.77
N VAL A 39 -0.06 10.25 37.39
CA VAL A 39 -1.12 10.74 38.30
C VAL A 39 -2.43 9.95 38.18
N ALA A 40 -2.77 9.39 37.01
CA ALA A 40 -4.08 8.79 36.76
C ALA A 40 -4.07 7.58 35.80
N SER A 41 -4.48 6.44 36.38
CA SER A 41 -5.20 5.26 35.85
C SER A 41 -4.95 4.68 34.44
N SER A 42 -5.17 3.37 34.35
CA SER A 42 -5.10 2.49 33.18
C SER A 42 -5.75 3.02 31.89
N ALA A 43 -6.78 3.88 31.99
CA ALA A 43 -7.47 4.46 30.84
C ALA A 43 -6.56 5.39 30.00
N VAL A 44 -5.70 6.19 30.65
CA VAL A 44 -4.77 7.09 29.95
C VAL A 44 -3.62 6.30 29.34
N ALA A 45 -3.14 5.27 30.02
CA ALA A 45 -2.13 4.34 29.50
C ALA A 45 -2.58 3.64 28.22
N GLY A 46 -3.85 3.18 28.15
CA GLY A 46 -4.41 2.60 26.93
C GLY A 46 -4.45 3.59 25.75
N ILE A 47 -4.77 4.86 26.01
CA ILE A 47 -4.77 5.92 24.97
C ILE A 47 -3.35 6.23 24.51
N PHE A 48 -2.39 6.35 25.43
CA PHE A 48 -0.98 6.60 25.12
C PHE A 48 -0.35 5.46 24.32
N LEU A 49 -0.53 4.20 24.76
CA LEU A 49 -0.09 3.01 24.02
C LEU A 49 -0.73 2.97 22.62
N GLY A 50 -2.02 3.29 22.52
CA GLY A 50 -2.71 3.39 21.23
C GLY A 50 -2.14 4.48 20.30
N ILE A 51 -1.70 5.62 20.84
CA ILE A 51 -1.08 6.71 20.08
C ILE A 51 0.37 6.39 19.69
N LYS A 52 1.17 5.85 20.62
CA LYS A 52 2.55 5.41 20.34
C LYS A 52 2.57 4.31 19.27
N ASN A 53 1.68 3.33 19.37
CA ASN A 53 1.58 2.23 18.41
C ASN A 53 1.00 2.63 17.04
N SER A 54 0.44 3.85 16.87
CA SER A 54 -0.20 4.26 15.61
C SER A 54 0.63 5.21 14.75
N LYS A 55 1.67 5.87 15.30
CA LYS A 55 2.54 6.76 14.52
C LYS A 55 3.57 6.02 13.64
N ASP A 56 3.97 4.79 14.01
CA ASP A 56 5.10 4.11 13.35
C ASP A 56 4.74 2.86 12.54
N LYS A 57 3.44 2.56 12.36
CA LYS A 57 3.05 1.33 11.65
C LYS A 57 3.12 1.45 10.14
N TYR A 58 2.77 2.60 9.56
CA TYR A 58 2.64 2.73 8.11
C TYR A 58 3.79 3.51 7.49
N VAL A 59 4.51 2.89 6.57
CA VAL A 59 5.61 3.48 5.81
C VAL A 59 5.10 3.81 4.41
N ARG A 60 5.54 4.97 3.88
CA ARG A 60 5.22 5.37 2.50
C ARG A 60 6.01 4.48 1.54
N VAL A 61 5.32 3.92 0.55
CA VAL A 61 5.94 3.11 -0.49
C VAL A 61 6.28 4.03 -1.67
N PRO A 62 7.56 4.17 -2.06
CA PRO A 62 7.94 4.88 -3.27
C PRO A 62 7.48 4.11 -4.50
N ASP A 63 7.28 4.82 -5.61
CA ASP A 63 7.09 4.18 -6.90
C ASP A 63 8.45 3.72 -7.41
N VAL A 64 8.58 2.41 -7.63
CA VAL A 64 9.82 1.77 -8.08
C VAL A 64 9.65 1.10 -9.44
N ARG A 65 8.55 1.39 -10.14
CA ARG A 65 8.39 1.02 -11.55
C ARG A 65 9.46 1.71 -12.39
N ASP A 66 9.82 1.07 -13.49
CA ASP A 66 10.84 1.56 -14.42
C ASP A 66 12.28 1.57 -13.85
N LEU A 67 12.46 1.10 -12.60
CA LEU A 67 13.78 0.85 -12.01
C LEU A 67 14.24 -0.58 -12.28
N LEU A 68 15.55 -0.81 -12.19
CA LEU A 68 16.09 -2.16 -12.14
C LEU A 68 15.62 -2.86 -10.86
N VAL A 69 15.37 -4.16 -10.98
CA VAL A 69 14.85 -5.00 -9.90
C VAL A 69 15.80 -5.02 -8.68
N SER A 70 17.10 -4.90 -8.91
CA SER A 70 18.14 -4.79 -7.88
C SER A 70 17.99 -3.51 -7.04
N ASP A 71 17.85 -2.37 -7.71
CA ASP A 71 17.70 -1.06 -7.07
C ASP A 71 16.35 -0.95 -6.35
N ALA A 72 15.28 -1.42 -6.97
CA ALA A 72 13.95 -1.46 -6.38
C ALA A 72 13.93 -2.32 -5.09
N LYS A 73 14.59 -3.48 -5.11
CA LYS A 73 14.73 -4.34 -3.92
C LYS A 73 15.47 -3.61 -2.81
N LYS A 74 16.60 -2.98 -3.12
CA LYS A 74 17.40 -2.23 -2.15
C LYS A 74 16.58 -1.13 -1.47
N VAL A 75 15.94 -0.27 -2.26
CA VAL A 75 15.12 0.84 -1.76
C VAL A 75 13.98 0.35 -0.85
N LEU A 76 13.25 -0.68 -1.27
CA LEU A 76 12.13 -1.20 -0.49
C LEU A 76 12.57 -1.93 0.78
N SER A 77 13.68 -2.67 0.74
CA SER A 77 14.23 -3.35 1.93
C SER A 77 14.79 -2.35 2.94
N GLU A 78 15.44 -1.27 2.51
CA GLU A 78 15.92 -0.18 3.40
C GLU A 78 14.75 0.52 4.13
N LEU A 79 13.57 0.59 3.50
CA LEU A 79 12.34 1.07 4.12
C LEU A 79 11.71 0.06 5.11
N GLY A 80 12.30 -1.12 5.23
CA GLY A 80 11.87 -2.19 6.14
C GLY A 80 10.71 -3.02 5.61
N PHE A 81 10.55 -3.13 4.28
CA PHE A 81 9.64 -4.09 3.66
C PHE A 81 10.32 -5.42 3.39
N ASP A 82 9.54 -6.50 3.43
CA ASP A 82 9.97 -7.81 2.97
C ASP A 82 9.73 -7.90 1.45
N VAL A 83 10.77 -8.12 0.64
CA VAL A 83 10.70 -7.95 -0.81
C VAL A 83 10.95 -9.27 -1.52
N HIS A 84 9.96 -9.74 -2.26
CA HIS A 84 10.04 -10.93 -3.09
C HIS A 84 10.05 -10.56 -4.57
N LEU A 85 11.05 -11.04 -5.29
CA LEU A 85 11.17 -10.87 -6.73
C LEU A 85 10.47 -12.01 -7.46
N ILE A 86 9.64 -11.68 -8.45
CA ILE A 86 8.83 -12.65 -9.18
C ILE A 86 8.94 -12.38 -10.68
N LEU A 87 9.18 -13.42 -11.48
CA LEU A 87 9.12 -13.30 -12.93
C LEU A 87 7.68 -13.01 -13.38
N ASP A 88 7.53 -11.97 -14.18
CA ASP A 88 6.25 -11.62 -14.79
C ASP A 88 5.96 -12.54 -15.98
N LYS A 89 4.66 -12.73 -16.25
CA LYS A 89 4.23 -13.39 -17.47
C LYS A 89 4.48 -12.45 -18.66
N PRO A 90 5.00 -12.97 -19.79
CA PRO A 90 5.16 -12.18 -21.00
C PRO A 90 3.85 -11.54 -21.43
N ASN A 91 3.91 -10.27 -21.86
CA ASN A 91 2.75 -9.53 -22.33
C ASN A 91 3.18 -8.53 -23.39
N ALA A 92 2.38 -8.39 -24.47
CA ALA A 92 2.65 -7.44 -25.55
C ALA A 92 2.89 -5.99 -25.09
N ARG A 93 2.31 -5.58 -23.95
CA ARG A 93 2.54 -4.23 -23.39
C ARG A 93 3.99 -3.98 -22.97
N TYR A 94 4.74 -5.05 -22.66
CA TYR A 94 6.11 -4.95 -22.19
C TYR A 94 7.15 -4.98 -23.32
N ALA A 95 6.72 -4.94 -24.59
CA ALA A 95 7.63 -5.09 -25.73
C ALA A 95 8.73 -4.02 -25.82
N ASN A 96 8.53 -2.88 -25.17
CA ASN A 96 9.47 -1.75 -25.16
C ASN A 96 10.18 -1.56 -23.81
N GLU A 97 9.95 -2.43 -22.83
CA GLU A 97 10.60 -2.35 -21.51
C GLU A 97 12.05 -2.87 -21.58
N ARG A 98 12.80 -2.66 -20.50
CA ARG A 98 14.16 -3.21 -20.37
C ARG A 98 14.16 -4.53 -19.60
N VAL A 99 15.23 -5.28 -19.80
CA VAL A 99 15.51 -6.50 -19.05
C VAL A 99 15.73 -6.13 -17.59
N GLU A 100 15.22 -6.96 -16.68
CA GLU A 100 15.30 -6.76 -15.22
C GLU A 100 14.62 -5.50 -14.70
N GLU A 101 13.79 -4.84 -15.52
CA GLU A 101 13.02 -3.68 -15.12
C GLU A 101 11.74 -4.10 -14.38
N VAL A 102 11.39 -3.33 -13.34
CA VAL A 102 10.18 -3.57 -12.56
C VAL A 102 8.94 -3.20 -13.37
N THR A 103 8.16 -4.23 -13.72
CA THR A 103 6.92 -4.05 -14.49
C THR A 103 5.71 -3.73 -13.61
N ARG A 104 5.67 -4.29 -12.40
CA ARG A 104 4.60 -4.01 -11.41
C ARG A 104 5.01 -4.38 -9.99
N VAL A 105 4.29 -3.79 -9.04
CA VAL A 105 4.47 -4.03 -7.61
C VAL A 105 3.12 -4.39 -6.98
N VAL A 106 3.10 -5.39 -6.08
CA VAL A 106 1.91 -5.86 -5.37
C VAL A 106 2.21 -6.01 -3.87
N PRO A 107 1.43 -5.41 -2.97
CA PRO A 107 0.26 -4.56 -3.23
C PRO A 107 0.64 -3.19 -3.81
N ASN A 108 -0.17 -2.70 -4.75
CA ASN A 108 -0.03 -1.34 -5.28
C ASN A 108 -0.71 -0.34 -4.32
N SER A 109 -0.02 -0.01 -3.24
CA SER A 109 -0.48 0.95 -2.24
C SER A 109 0.60 1.98 -1.95
N LYS A 110 0.20 3.25 -1.80
CA LYS A 110 1.12 4.34 -1.41
C LYS A 110 1.63 4.22 0.03
N LYS A 111 0.96 3.42 0.86
CA LYS A 111 1.30 3.21 2.28
C LYS A 111 1.04 1.76 2.67
N LEU A 112 2.01 1.15 3.33
CA LEU A 112 1.93 -0.22 3.83
C LEU A 112 2.45 -0.30 5.25
N VAL A 113 2.05 -1.34 5.97
CA VAL A 113 2.58 -1.57 7.31
C VAL A 113 4.07 -1.93 7.19
N LYS A 114 4.95 -1.38 8.04
CA LYS A 114 6.36 -1.77 8.06
C LYS A 114 6.49 -3.29 8.25
N GLY A 115 7.40 -3.92 7.54
CA GLY A 115 7.54 -5.38 7.51
C GLY A 115 6.52 -6.11 6.64
N SER A 116 5.64 -5.40 5.92
CA SER A 116 4.75 -6.05 4.94
C SER A 116 5.54 -6.64 3.78
N LEU A 117 5.03 -7.75 3.26
CA LEU A 117 5.50 -8.36 2.03
C LEU A 117 5.11 -7.51 0.81
N ILE A 118 6.09 -7.23 -0.05
CA ILE A 118 5.93 -6.61 -1.35
C ILE A 118 6.49 -7.56 -2.41
N LYS A 119 5.64 -7.90 -3.38
CA LYS A 119 6.01 -8.66 -4.57
C LYS A 119 6.38 -7.68 -5.67
N VAL A 120 7.61 -7.76 -6.15
CA VAL A 120 8.13 -6.98 -7.27
C VAL A 120 8.21 -7.90 -8.48
N TYR A 121 7.46 -7.56 -9.52
CA TYR A 121 7.47 -8.32 -10.76
C TYR A 121 8.42 -7.66 -11.76
N TYR A 122 9.16 -8.49 -12.48
CA TYR A 122 10.12 -8.06 -13.50
C TYR A 122 10.15 -9.07 -14.65
N LEU A 123 10.74 -8.69 -15.78
CA LEU A 123 10.99 -9.60 -16.90
C LEU A 123 12.47 -9.91 -17.01
N ASP A 124 12.79 -11.16 -17.29
CA ASP A 124 14.10 -11.57 -17.76
C ASP A 124 14.18 -11.45 -19.30
N ASN A 125 15.33 -11.81 -19.86
CA ASN A 125 15.56 -11.79 -21.30
C ASN A 125 14.48 -12.59 -22.06
N PHE A 126 14.18 -13.81 -21.60
CA PHE A 126 13.19 -14.68 -22.21
C PHE A 126 11.80 -14.05 -22.21
N GLY A 127 11.37 -13.53 -21.06
CA GLY A 127 10.07 -12.90 -20.92
C GLY A 127 9.91 -11.64 -21.76
N LEU A 128 10.99 -10.88 -21.95
CA LEU A 128 11.01 -9.69 -22.81
C LEU A 128 10.94 -10.06 -24.30
N GLU A 129 11.67 -11.08 -24.74
CA GLU A 129 11.62 -11.56 -26.12
C GLU A 129 10.23 -12.06 -26.51
N GLU A 130 9.62 -12.86 -25.63
CA GLU A 130 8.25 -13.34 -25.83
C GLU A 130 7.25 -12.17 -25.85
N SER A 131 7.44 -11.17 -25.01
CA SER A 131 6.64 -9.94 -25.02
C SER A 131 6.73 -9.19 -26.36
N LYS A 132 7.93 -9.10 -26.95
CA LYS A 132 8.15 -8.50 -28.28
C LYS A 132 7.48 -9.33 -29.39
N ASN A 133 7.53 -10.65 -29.30
CA ASN A 133 6.87 -11.55 -30.26
C ASN A 133 5.35 -11.37 -30.22
N LEU A 134 4.75 -11.34 -29.03
CA LEU A 134 3.33 -11.09 -28.83
C LEU A 134 2.88 -9.74 -29.42
N ALA A 135 3.69 -8.69 -29.25
CA ALA A 135 3.39 -7.38 -29.83
C ALA A 135 3.39 -7.41 -31.36
N LYS A 136 4.35 -8.12 -32.00
CA LYS A 136 4.37 -8.30 -33.46
C LYS A 136 3.15 -9.05 -33.96
N VAL A 137 2.73 -10.11 -33.26
CA VAL A 137 1.53 -10.89 -33.60
C VAL A 137 0.27 -10.02 -33.52
N ASN A 138 0.13 -9.23 -32.47
CA ASN A 138 -1.03 -8.34 -32.28
C ASN A 138 -1.10 -7.26 -33.37
N LYS A 139 0.04 -6.67 -33.76
CA LYS A 139 0.08 -5.72 -34.89
C LYS A 139 -0.36 -6.36 -36.21
N LYS A 140 0.08 -7.58 -36.51
CA LYS A 140 -0.34 -8.31 -37.72
C LYS A 140 -1.84 -8.58 -37.73
N LYS A 141 -2.41 -9.02 -36.60
CA LYS A 141 -3.85 -9.26 -36.46
C LYS A 141 -4.67 -7.99 -36.67
N GLY A 142 -4.26 -6.86 -36.08
CA GLY A 142 -4.91 -5.56 -36.27
C GLY A 142 -4.96 -5.15 -37.74
N ASN A 143 -3.83 -5.24 -38.45
CA ASN A 143 -3.76 -4.88 -39.88
C ASN A 143 -4.68 -5.75 -40.77
N ILE A 144 -4.85 -7.03 -40.42
CA ILE A 144 -5.75 -7.93 -41.16
C ILE A 144 -7.21 -7.52 -40.93
N LEU A 145 -7.58 -7.25 -39.68
CA LEU A 145 -8.93 -6.79 -39.31
C LEU A 145 -9.27 -5.47 -40.01
N ASP A 146 -8.33 -4.52 -40.03
CA ASP A 146 -8.53 -3.23 -40.69
C ASP A 146 -8.72 -3.38 -42.21
N LYS A 147 -7.98 -4.27 -42.87
CA LYS A 147 -8.17 -4.59 -44.29
C LYS A 147 -9.53 -5.24 -44.54
N PHE A 148 -9.95 -6.18 -43.69
CA PHE A 148 -11.24 -6.85 -43.80
C PHE A 148 -12.41 -5.86 -43.66
N LEU A 149 -12.33 -4.94 -42.70
CA LEU A 149 -13.37 -3.93 -42.47
C LEU A 149 -13.48 -2.91 -43.61
N LYS A 150 -12.37 -2.56 -44.27
CA LYS A 150 -12.36 -1.64 -45.42
C LYS A 150 -12.95 -2.24 -46.69
N ASN A 151 -12.80 -3.55 -46.91
CA ASN A 151 -13.35 -4.24 -48.08
C ASN A 151 -14.86 -4.56 -47.97
N LYS A 152 -15.49 -4.27 -46.82
CA LYS A 152 -16.91 -4.52 -46.57
C LYS A 152 -17.79 -3.26 -46.70
N LYS A 153 -17.18 -2.11 -46.99
CA LYS A 153 -17.85 -0.85 -47.36
C LYS A 153 -17.80 -0.68 -48.86
#